data_AF-A0A4W5KUB6-F1
#
_entry.id   AF-A0A4W5KUB6-F1
#
_cell.length_a   1.000
_cell.length_b   1.000
_cell.length_c   1.000
_cell.angle_alpha   90.00
_cell.angle_beta   90.00
_cell.angle_gamma   90.00
#
_symmetry.space_group_name_H-M   'P 1'
#
loop_
_entity.id
_entity.type
_entity.pdbx_description
1 polymer ?
#
loop_
_entity_poly.entity_id
_entity_poly.type
_entity_poly.pdbx_seq_one_letter_code
_entity_poly.pdbx_strand_id
1 'polypeptide(L)'
;MLLRLDFQTDVAPRLVFLKQLGVEDWAGLPDQPQPFHPHKEPGESAGNNLSFYIRVAYLGSKKFSAESVASMVSRAPYLLNFSVKRMDNRLGFYQQQLGLSAQKTHNVMVRLPRLLCGSLEPVYQNLKVLNAKYLRIKERHLFLQYLDKAQYDPAKPNYISLDKLVSLPDEAFCTEVAAATLKDFELFQKTM
;
A
#
# COMPACT_ATOMS: atom_id res chain seq x y z
N MET A 1 1.01 32.50 -10.58
CA MET A 1 2.26 32.50 -11.36
C MET A 1 2.27 31.25 -12.23
N LEU A 2 1.82 31.36 -13.49
CA LEU A 2 1.87 30.27 -14.47
C LEU A 2 3.32 30.19 -14.96
N LEU A 3 4.06 29.18 -14.51
CA LEU A 3 5.36 28.84 -15.10
C LEU A 3 5.10 28.49 -16.57
N ARG A 4 5.60 29.32 -17.50
CA ARG A 4 5.66 28.97 -18.91
C ARG A 4 6.75 27.92 -19.06
N LEU A 5 6.37 26.66 -19.03
CA LEU A 5 7.25 25.56 -19.46
C LEU A 5 7.53 25.73 -20.94
N ASP A 6 8.79 25.63 -21.34
CA ASP A 6 9.15 25.58 -22.75
C ASP A 6 9.00 24.14 -23.27
N PHE A 7 8.34 24.00 -24.42
CA PHE A 7 8.02 22.67 -24.92
C PHE A 7 9.27 21.85 -25.25
N GLN A 8 10.29 22.46 -25.86
CA GLN A 8 11.47 21.75 -26.35
C GLN A 8 12.42 21.37 -25.22
N THR A 9 12.58 22.26 -24.24
CA THR A 9 13.55 22.08 -23.17
C THR A 9 12.97 21.43 -21.92
N ASP A 10 11.69 21.69 -21.60
CA ASP A 10 11.06 21.18 -20.37
C ASP A 10 10.14 19.97 -20.59
N VAL A 11 9.39 19.95 -21.69
CA VAL A 11 8.28 18.98 -21.90
C VAL A 11 8.71 17.80 -22.77
N ALA A 12 9.25 18.06 -23.96
CA ALA A 12 9.62 17.05 -24.94
C ALA A 12 10.58 15.97 -24.39
N PRO A 13 11.63 16.32 -23.62
CA PRO A 13 12.52 15.30 -23.05
C PRO A 13 11.80 14.36 -22.06
N ARG A 14 10.77 14.86 -21.35
CA ARG A 14 9.98 14.04 -20.42
C ARG A 14 9.06 13.10 -21.16
N LEU A 15 8.46 13.54 -22.26
CA LEU A 15 7.60 12.69 -23.09
C LEU A 15 8.41 11.56 -23.74
N VAL A 16 9.61 11.86 -24.25
CA VAL A 16 10.54 10.86 -24.78
C VAL A 16 10.91 9.85 -23.70
N PHE A 17 11.25 10.31 -22.51
CA PHE A 17 11.55 9.45 -21.36
C PHE A 17 10.38 8.52 -21.01
N LEU A 18 9.15 9.05 -20.91
CA LEU A 18 7.97 8.25 -20.58
C LEU A 18 7.69 7.20 -21.66
N LYS A 19 7.87 7.54 -22.93
CA LYS A 19 7.76 6.59 -24.04
C LYS A 19 8.81 5.48 -23.94
N GLN A 20 10.07 5.82 -23.66
CA GLN A 20 11.16 4.84 -23.45
C GLN A 20 10.93 3.94 -22.23
N LEU A 21 10.22 4.45 -21.21
CA LEU A 21 9.86 3.68 -20.03
C LEU A 21 8.75 2.64 -20.32
N GLY A 22 8.09 2.70 -21.47
CA GLY A 22 6.95 1.84 -21.80
C GLY A 22 5.64 2.33 -21.17
N VAL A 23 5.54 3.61 -20.82
CA VAL A 23 4.27 4.22 -20.40
C VAL A 23 3.43 4.44 -21.66
N GLU A 24 2.61 3.44 -22.00
CA GLU A 24 1.68 3.52 -23.11
C GLU A 24 0.43 4.37 -22.77
N ASP A 25 -0.07 5.03 -23.80
CA ASP A 25 -1.30 5.83 -23.90
C ASP A 25 -1.47 7.12 -23.07
N TRP A 26 -1.10 8.25 -23.68
CA TRP A 26 -1.85 9.51 -23.52
C TRP A 26 -2.59 9.94 -24.80
N ALA A 27 -2.44 9.23 -25.93
CA ALA A 27 -2.83 9.75 -27.24
C ALA A 27 -3.27 8.73 -28.32
N GLY A 28 -3.39 7.42 -28.07
CA GLY A 28 -3.98 6.48 -29.04
C GLY A 28 -3.20 6.32 -30.36
N LEU A 29 -1.86 6.32 -30.32
CA LEU A 29 -1.02 6.00 -31.48
C LEU A 29 -0.48 4.55 -31.37
N PRO A 30 -0.46 3.77 -32.47
CA PRO A 30 -0.15 2.34 -32.42
C PRO A 30 1.33 2.00 -32.15
N ASP A 31 1.48 0.96 -31.31
CA ASP A 31 2.56 0.03 -30.93
C ASP A 31 4.01 0.20 -31.42
N GLN A 32 4.95 0.15 -30.45
CA GLN A 32 5.84 -1.00 -30.21
C GLN A 32 6.58 -0.83 -28.85
N PRO A 33 6.61 -1.84 -27.97
CA PRO A 33 7.39 -1.79 -26.73
C PRO A 33 8.89 -1.82 -27.03
N GLN A 34 9.59 -0.71 -26.79
CA GLN A 34 11.06 -0.68 -26.88
C GLN A 34 11.70 -1.09 -25.55
N PRO A 35 12.72 -1.96 -25.55
CA PRO A 35 13.45 -2.31 -24.35
C PRO A 35 14.14 -1.09 -23.75
N PHE A 36 13.92 -0.84 -22.46
CA PHE A 36 14.64 0.20 -21.72
C PHE A 36 16.11 -0.21 -21.58
N HIS A 37 16.99 0.47 -22.33
CA HIS A 37 18.44 0.35 -22.18
C HIS A 37 18.95 1.54 -21.34
N PRO A 38 19.44 1.32 -20.11
CA PRO A 38 20.09 2.38 -19.35
C PRO A 38 21.43 2.71 -20.00
N HIS A 39 21.44 3.65 -20.95
CA HIS A 39 22.68 4.21 -21.46
C HIS A 39 23.35 5.03 -20.35
N LYS A 40 24.63 4.73 -20.09
CA LYS A 40 25.55 5.64 -19.44
C LYS A 40 26.06 6.59 -20.52
N GLU A 41 25.68 7.86 -20.45
CA GLU A 41 26.36 8.94 -21.19
C GLU A 41 26.75 10.03 -20.17
N PRO A 42 28.01 10.48 -20.16
CA PRO A 42 28.51 11.46 -19.21
C PRO A 42 28.33 12.89 -19.73
N GLY A 43 27.74 13.74 -18.88
CA GLY A 43 27.93 15.19 -18.97
C GLY A 43 26.94 15.92 -19.88
N GLU A 44 25.67 15.99 -19.48
CA GLU A 44 24.79 17.06 -19.95
C GLU A 44 23.97 17.64 -18.79
N SER A 45 23.77 18.96 -18.89
CA SER A 45 23.31 19.90 -17.86
C SER A 45 22.26 19.34 -16.89
N ALA A 46 22.48 19.59 -15.59
CA ALA A 46 21.65 19.20 -14.46
C ALA A 46 20.29 19.92 -14.43
N GLY A 47 19.47 19.71 -15.44
CA GLY A 47 18.05 20.05 -15.45
C GLY A 47 17.25 18.77 -15.27
N ASN A 48 16.46 18.69 -14.18
CA ASN A 48 15.32 17.81 -13.84
C ASN A 48 15.18 16.38 -14.43
N ASN A 49 15.59 16.06 -15.65
CA ASN A 49 15.40 14.78 -16.33
C ASN A 49 16.41 13.70 -15.87
N LEU A 50 17.67 14.05 -15.55
CA LEU A 50 18.63 13.12 -14.93
C LEU A 50 18.05 12.52 -13.63
N SER A 51 17.21 13.29 -12.95
CA SER A 51 16.57 12.86 -11.72
C SER A 51 15.50 11.77 -11.92
N PHE A 52 14.88 11.66 -13.11
CA PHE A 52 13.92 10.58 -13.40
C PHE A 52 14.60 9.23 -13.65
N TYR A 53 15.70 9.20 -14.42
CA TYR A 53 16.49 7.98 -14.62
C TYR A 53 17.02 7.42 -13.30
N ILE A 54 17.50 8.27 -12.40
CA ILE A 54 17.96 7.86 -11.06
C ILE A 54 16.82 7.21 -10.25
N ARG A 55 15.59 7.74 -10.34
CA ARG A 55 14.42 7.18 -9.63
C ARG A 55 13.96 5.85 -10.20
N VAL A 56 13.94 5.71 -11.53
CA VAL A 56 13.63 4.44 -12.20
C VAL A 56 14.70 3.40 -11.92
N ALA A 57 15.98 3.77 -11.99
CA ALA A 57 17.09 2.87 -11.64
C ALA A 57 17.01 2.41 -10.18
N TYR A 58 16.63 3.30 -9.27
CA TYR A 58 16.37 2.95 -7.87
C TYR A 58 15.19 1.98 -7.71
N LEU A 59 14.07 2.17 -8.42
CA LEU A 59 12.98 1.20 -8.42
C LEU A 59 13.43 -0.16 -8.97
N GLY A 60 14.25 -0.17 -10.02
CA GLY A 60 14.89 -1.38 -10.54
C GLY A 60 15.79 -2.07 -9.51
N SER A 61 16.59 -1.32 -8.74
CA SER A 61 17.42 -1.90 -7.67
C SER A 61 16.61 -2.49 -6.52
N LYS A 62 15.36 -2.01 -6.33
CA LYS A 62 14.35 -2.63 -5.46
C LYS A 62 13.58 -3.76 -6.16
N LYS A 63 14.06 -4.33 -7.26
CA LYS A 63 13.44 -5.49 -7.94
C LYS A 63 12.04 -5.23 -8.51
N PHE A 64 11.68 -3.98 -8.80
CA PHE A 64 10.50 -3.71 -9.63
C PHE A 64 10.84 -4.02 -11.10
N SER A 65 9.97 -4.75 -11.80
CA SER A 65 10.14 -4.97 -13.24
C SER A 65 9.90 -3.68 -14.02
N ALA A 66 10.51 -3.54 -15.20
CA ALA A 66 10.31 -2.37 -16.06
C ALA A 66 8.81 -2.14 -16.36
N GLU A 67 8.07 -3.21 -16.67
CA GLU A 67 6.62 -3.20 -16.88
C GLU A 67 5.86 -2.70 -15.63
N SER A 68 6.23 -3.18 -14.44
CA SER A 68 5.62 -2.71 -13.19
C SER A 68 5.88 -1.23 -12.97
N VAL A 69 7.10 -0.75 -13.23
CA VAL A 69 7.45 0.66 -13.10
C VAL A 69 6.66 1.50 -14.09
N ALA A 70 6.55 1.07 -15.35
CA ALA A 70 5.75 1.75 -16.37
C ALA A 70 4.27 1.88 -15.94
N SER A 71 3.67 0.77 -15.49
CA SER A 71 2.30 0.72 -14.98
C SER A 71 2.09 1.60 -13.73
N MET A 72 3.09 1.67 -12.85
CA MET A 72 3.03 2.51 -11.67
C MET A 72 3.07 4.00 -12.03
N VAL A 73 3.96 4.38 -12.95
CA VAL A 73 4.13 5.77 -13.39
C VAL A 73 2.90 6.25 -14.18
N SER A 74 2.30 5.41 -15.01
CA SER A 74 1.07 5.77 -15.74
C SER A 74 -0.10 6.08 -14.79
N ARG A 75 -0.25 5.28 -13.72
CA ARG A 75 -1.33 5.42 -12.72
C ARG A 75 -1.04 6.44 -11.61
N ALA A 76 0.24 6.80 -11.42
CA ALA A 76 0.69 7.78 -10.45
C ALA A 76 1.87 8.62 -10.99
N PRO A 77 1.63 9.58 -11.92
CA PRO A 77 2.70 10.33 -12.60
C PRO A 77 3.62 11.11 -11.66
N TYR A 78 3.09 11.57 -10.52
CA TYR A 78 3.85 12.30 -9.51
C TYR A 78 4.86 11.43 -8.74
N LEU A 79 4.83 10.09 -8.90
CA LEU A 79 5.79 9.18 -8.27
C LEU A 79 7.24 9.59 -8.56
N LEU A 80 7.50 9.95 -9.82
CA LEU A 80 8.82 10.35 -10.27
C LEU A 80 9.21 11.77 -9.83
N ASN A 81 8.34 12.52 -9.15
CA ASN A 81 8.71 13.82 -8.58
C ASN A 81 9.33 13.68 -7.17
N PHE A 82 9.28 12.50 -6.54
CA PHE A 82 9.86 12.31 -5.21
C PHE A 82 11.33 11.96 -5.23
N SER A 83 12.08 12.41 -4.22
CA SER A 83 13.46 11.97 -4.03
C SER A 83 13.51 10.46 -3.74
N VAL A 84 14.61 9.82 -4.15
CA VAL A 84 14.89 8.41 -3.85
C VAL A 84 14.76 8.14 -2.35
N LYS A 85 15.32 9.02 -1.50
CA LYS A 85 15.19 8.94 -0.04
C LYS A 85 13.73 8.90 0.42
N ARG A 86 12.86 9.74 -0.15
CA ARG A 86 11.43 9.74 0.19
C ARG A 86 10.74 8.47 -0.28
N MET A 87 11.08 7.95 -1.45
CA MET A 87 10.54 6.68 -1.95
C MET A 87 10.95 5.52 -1.04
N ASP A 88 12.23 5.46 -0.65
CA ASP A 88 12.78 4.44 0.25
C ASP A 88 12.10 4.44 1.62
N ASN A 89 12.00 5.63 2.23
CA ASN A 89 11.32 5.79 3.51
C ASN A 89 9.86 5.31 3.46
N ARG A 90 9.16 5.51 2.34
CA ARG A 90 7.78 5.07 2.17
C ARG A 90 7.66 3.57 1.99
N LEU A 91 8.55 2.98 1.18
CA LEU A 91 8.61 1.52 1.05
C LEU A 91 8.88 0.86 2.41
N GLY A 92 9.85 1.40 3.17
CA GLY A 92 10.15 0.96 4.53
C GLY A 92 8.98 1.12 5.48
N PHE A 93 8.28 2.26 5.44
CA PHE A 93 7.05 2.49 6.21
C PHE A 93 6.01 1.40 5.94
N TYR A 94 5.65 1.14 4.68
CA TYR A 94 4.63 0.14 4.37
C TYR A 94 5.07 -1.28 4.74
N GLN A 95 6.34 -1.60 4.53
CA GLN A 95 6.89 -2.90 4.92
C GLN A 95 6.76 -3.13 6.43
N GLN A 96 7.16 -2.14 7.24
CA GLN A 96 7.10 -2.21 8.70
C GLN A 96 5.66 -2.19 9.22
N GLN A 97 4.83 -1.25 8.75
CA GLN A 97 3.46 -1.08 9.27
C GLN A 97 2.54 -2.24 8.90
N LEU A 98 2.77 -2.90 7.76
CA LEU A 98 1.96 -4.04 7.32
C LEU A 98 2.57 -5.41 7.70
N GLY A 99 3.78 -5.44 8.26
CA GLY A 99 4.48 -6.69 8.59
C GLY A 99 4.72 -7.60 7.38
N LEU A 100 4.87 -7.02 6.19
CA LEU A 100 5.00 -7.76 4.94
C LEU A 100 6.46 -8.02 4.57
N SER A 101 6.71 -9.08 3.81
CA SER A 101 8.01 -9.24 3.15
C SER A 101 8.21 -8.14 2.10
N ALA A 102 9.46 -7.89 1.70
CA ALA A 102 9.77 -6.91 0.65
C ALA A 102 8.96 -7.20 -0.64
N GLN A 103 8.92 -8.46 -1.09
CA GLN A 103 8.17 -8.83 -2.30
C GLN A 103 6.66 -8.58 -2.16
N LYS A 104 6.06 -8.94 -1.02
CA LYS A 104 4.64 -8.67 -0.76
C LYS A 104 4.36 -7.16 -0.72
N THR A 105 5.25 -6.38 -0.11
CA THR A 105 5.17 -4.92 -0.10
C THR A 105 5.21 -4.35 -1.51
N HIS A 106 6.12 -4.83 -2.36
CA HIS A 106 6.21 -4.39 -3.76
C HIS A 106 4.92 -4.69 -4.53
N ASN A 107 4.35 -5.88 -4.36
CA ASN A 107 3.08 -6.24 -5.00
C ASN A 107 1.95 -5.25 -4.62
N VAL A 108 1.89 -4.81 -3.36
CA VAL A 108 0.94 -3.78 -2.92
C VAL A 108 1.23 -2.45 -3.60
N MET A 109 2.50 -2.04 -3.67
CA MET A 109 2.89 -0.76 -4.29
C MET A 109 2.64 -0.73 -5.79
N VAL A 110 2.84 -1.84 -6.50
CA VAL A 110 2.50 -1.97 -7.93
C VAL A 110 0.99 -1.83 -8.13
N ARG A 111 0.18 -2.47 -7.28
CA ARG A 111 -1.29 -2.40 -7.32
C ARG A 111 -1.85 -1.06 -6.86
N LEU A 112 -1.16 -0.32 -6.00
CA LEU A 112 -1.62 0.93 -5.40
C LEU A 112 -0.50 2.00 -5.38
N PRO A 113 0.02 2.47 -6.53
CA PRO A 113 1.20 3.33 -6.61
C PRO A 113 0.98 4.72 -5.99
N ARG A 114 -0.28 5.15 -5.86
CA ARG A 114 -0.66 6.40 -5.19
C ARG A 114 -0.33 6.42 -3.69
N LEU A 115 -0.17 5.25 -3.06
CA LEU A 115 0.29 5.13 -1.67
C LEU A 115 1.71 5.70 -1.46
N LEU A 116 2.53 5.69 -2.50
CA LEU A 116 3.86 6.31 -2.49
C LEU A 116 3.80 7.83 -2.64
N CYS A 117 2.64 8.38 -3.03
CA CYS A 117 2.50 9.78 -3.43
C CYS A 117 1.80 10.68 -2.41
N GLY A 118 0.88 10.15 -1.62
CA GLY A 118 0.07 10.92 -0.66
C GLY A 118 0.71 11.15 0.71
N SER A 119 0.03 11.81 1.63
CA SER A 119 0.45 11.85 3.04
C SER A 119 0.40 10.45 3.66
N LEU A 120 1.36 10.11 4.51
CA LEU A 120 1.33 8.86 5.28
C LEU A 120 0.39 8.94 6.49
N GLU A 121 0.03 10.15 6.93
CA GLU A 121 -0.77 10.36 8.14
C GLU A 121 -2.16 9.70 8.05
N PRO A 122 -2.97 9.93 7.00
CA PRO A 122 -4.29 9.29 6.91
C PRO A 122 -4.19 7.76 6.80
N VAL A 123 -3.15 7.26 6.13
CA VAL A 123 -2.88 5.84 6.01
C VAL A 123 -2.56 5.23 7.37
N TYR A 124 -1.67 5.87 8.13
CA TYR A 124 -1.28 5.43 9.46
C TYR A 124 -2.46 5.40 10.43
N GLN A 125 -3.30 6.44 10.44
CA GLN A 125 -4.50 6.50 11.28
C GLN A 125 -5.50 5.40 10.90
N ASN A 126 -5.74 5.18 9.60
CA ASN A 126 -6.62 4.11 9.15
C ASN A 126 -6.08 2.73 9.53
N LEU A 127 -4.78 2.49 9.39
CA LEU A 127 -4.15 1.23 9.80
C LEU A 127 -4.27 1.00 11.31
N LYS A 128 -4.11 2.04 12.13
CA LYS A 128 -4.34 1.95 13.58
C LYS A 128 -5.77 1.50 13.91
N VAL A 129 -6.77 2.13 13.30
CA VAL A 129 -8.18 1.79 13.53
C VAL A 129 -8.46 0.35 13.08
N LEU A 130 -7.94 -0.06 11.93
CA LEU A 130 -8.09 -1.43 11.43
C LEU A 130 -7.41 -2.45 12.36
N ASN A 131 -6.20 -2.16 12.84
CA ASN A 131 -5.49 -3.03 13.78
C ASN A 131 -6.20 -3.15 15.13
N ALA A 132 -6.74 -2.04 15.66
CA ALA A 132 -7.51 -2.07 16.90
C ALA A 132 -8.78 -2.92 16.75
N LYS A 133 -9.51 -2.76 15.63
CA LYS A 133 -10.68 -3.60 15.32
C LYS A 133 -10.29 -5.07 15.15
N TYR A 134 -9.19 -5.35 14.46
CA TYR A 134 -8.67 -6.71 14.28
C TYR A 134 -8.31 -7.36 15.62
N LEU A 135 -7.58 -6.65 16.50
CA LEU A 135 -7.21 -7.16 17.82
C LEU A 135 -8.46 -7.49 18.64
N ARG A 136 -9.43 -6.58 18.66
CA ARG A 136 -10.72 -6.80 19.34
C ARG A 136 -11.45 -8.05 18.82
N ILE A 137 -11.54 -8.20 17.50
CA ILE A 137 -12.18 -9.38 16.88
C ILE A 137 -11.41 -10.65 17.24
N LYS A 138 -10.08 -10.61 17.19
CA LYS A 138 -9.20 -11.74 17.52
C LYS A 138 -9.40 -12.17 18.98
N GLU A 139 -9.37 -11.24 19.93
CA GLU A 139 -9.56 -11.52 21.35
C GLU A 139 -10.92 -12.16 21.62
N ARG A 140 -11.99 -11.59 21.04
CA ARG A 140 -13.34 -12.13 21.18
C ARG A 140 -13.48 -13.52 20.56
N HIS A 141 -12.91 -13.73 19.36
CA HIS A 141 -12.90 -15.03 18.71
C HIS A 141 -12.18 -16.09 19.56
N LEU A 142 -11.00 -15.76 20.07
CA LEU A 142 -10.20 -16.66 20.90
C LEU A 142 -10.90 -16.97 22.23
N PHE A 143 -11.58 -16.00 22.83
CA PHE A 143 -12.37 -16.24 24.04
C PHE A 143 -13.57 -17.16 23.78
N LEU A 144 -14.30 -16.94 22.69
CA LEU A 144 -15.37 -17.86 22.29
C LEU A 144 -14.84 -19.26 21.96
N GLN A 145 -13.63 -19.37 21.40
CA GLN A 145 -12.99 -20.66 21.15
C GLN A 145 -12.61 -21.36 22.47
N TYR A 146 -12.07 -20.62 23.45
CA TYR A 146 -11.76 -21.13 24.78
C TYR A 146 -13.01 -21.67 25.51
N LEU A 147 -14.15 -21.02 25.32
CA LEU A 147 -15.44 -21.43 25.88
C LEU A 147 -16.16 -22.51 25.05
N ASP A 148 -15.58 -22.97 23.95
CA ASP A 148 -16.19 -23.89 22.97
C ASP A 148 -17.53 -23.37 22.38
N LYS A 149 -17.61 -22.06 22.17
CA LYS A 149 -18.78 -21.34 21.63
C LYS A 149 -18.57 -20.71 20.27
N ALA A 150 -17.37 -20.84 19.69
CA ALA A 150 -17.03 -20.23 18.40
C ALA A 150 -17.76 -20.90 17.21
N GLN A 151 -19.03 -20.54 17.00
CA GLN A 151 -19.86 -21.01 15.88
C GLN A 151 -20.31 -19.82 15.02
N TYR A 152 -19.84 -19.77 13.77
CA TYR A 152 -20.14 -18.69 12.82
C TYR A 152 -20.92 -19.17 11.58
N ASP A 153 -21.37 -20.43 11.57
CA ASP A 153 -22.19 -20.99 10.51
C ASP A 153 -23.68 -20.73 10.79
N PRO A 154 -24.40 -19.96 9.95
CA PRO A 154 -25.81 -19.65 10.17
C PRO A 154 -26.73 -20.87 10.08
N ALA A 155 -26.27 -21.99 9.51
CA ALA A 155 -27.05 -23.23 9.43
C ALA A 155 -26.97 -24.10 10.70
N LYS A 156 -26.10 -23.76 11.66
CA LYS A 156 -25.85 -24.56 12.86
C LYS A 156 -26.47 -23.92 14.11
N PRO A 157 -26.86 -24.72 15.11
CA PRO A 157 -27.31 -24.17 16.40
C PRO A 157 -26.21 -23.34 17.05
N ASN A 158 -26.60 -22.37 17.88
CA ASN A 158 -25.71 -21.42 18.55
C ASN A 158 -24.90 -20.53 17.59
N TYR A 159 -25.45 -20.24 16.40
CA TYR A 159 -24.85 -19.29 15.45
C TYR A 159 -24.62 -17.91 16.08
N ILE A 160 -23.38 -17.44 15.94
CA ILE A 160 -22.94 -16.09 16.31
C ILE A 160 -22.65 -15.33 15.02
N SER A 161 -23.44 -14.29 14.74
CA SER A 161 -23.19 -13.39 13.62
C SER A 161 -21.91 -12.58 13.82
N LEU A 162 -21.15 -12.34 12.75
CA LEU A 162 -19.95 -11.50 12.79
C LEU A 162 -20.24 -10.06 13.23
N ASP A 163 -21.43 -9.52 12.93
CA ASP A 163 -21.82 -8.18 13.39
C ASP A 163 -21.79 -8.07 14.93
N LYS A 164 -22.37 -9.04 15.64
CA LYS A 164 -22.30 -9.11 17.11
C LYS A 164 -20.85 -9.11 17.63
N LEU A 165 -19.94 -9.77 16.91
CA LEU A 165 -18.52 -9.84 17.29
C LEU A 165 -17.81 -8.49 17.14
N VAL A 166 -18.23 -7.65 16.19
CA VAL A 166 -17.57 -6.36 15.87
C VAL A 166 -18.22 -5.19 16.62
N SER A 167 -19.55 -5.17 16.67
CA SER A 167 -20.33 -3.98 16.99
C SER A 167 -20.68 -3.86 18.47
N LEU A 168 -20.87 -4.97 19.18
CA LEU A 168 -21.29 -4.94 20.59
C LEU A 168 -20.23 -4.33 21.52
N PRO A 169 -20.61 -3.59 22.58
CA PRO A 169 -19.74 -3.29 23.72
C PRO A 169 -19.25 -4.57 24.42
N ASP A 170 -18.17 -4.50 25.19
CA ASP A 170 -17.55 -5.70 25.79
C ASP A 170 -18.46 -6.36 26.83
N GLU A 171 -19.20 -5.58 27.62
CA GLU A 171 -20.17 -6.09 28.60
C GLU A 171 -21.34 -6.84 27.93
N ALA A 172 -21.91 -6.26 26.88
CA ALA A 172 -22.97 -6.91 26.09
C ALA A 172 -22.45 -8.16 25.36
N PHE A 173 -21.23 -8.11 24.81
CA PHE A 173 -20.59 -9.28 24.22
C PHE A 173 -20.42 -10.42 25.24
N CYS A 174 -19.92 -10.12 26.44
CA CYS A 174 -19.71 -11.14 27.47
C CYS A 174 -21.02 -11.78 27.91
N THR A 175 -22.04 -10.95 28.20
CA THR A 175 -23.32 -11.42 28.74
C THR A 175 -24.19 -12.09 27.68
N GLU A 176 -24.38 -11.47 26.52
CA GLU A 176 -25.34 -11.92 25.50
C GLU A 176 -24.77 -12.96 24.53
N VAL A 177 -23.45 -12.96 24.30
CA VAL A 177 -22.80 -13.85 23.31
C VAL A 177 -21.98 -14.93 23.99
N ALA A 178 -21.06 -14.55 24.88
CA ALA A 178 -20.19 -15.52 25.56
C ALA A 178 -20.90 -16.25 26.71
N ALA A 179 -21.99 -15.68 27.24
CA ALA A 179 -22.62 -16.06 28.51
C ALA A 179 -21.56 -16.22 29.64
N ALA A 180 -20.72 -15.20 29.76
CA ALA A 180 -19.64 -15.08 30.73
C ALA A 180 -19.68 -13.66 31.36
N THR A 181 -18.89 -13.44 32.42
CA THR A 181 -18.78 -12.10 33.01
C THR A 181 -17.69 -11.29 32.31
N LEU A 182 -17.78 -9.96 32.39
CA LEU A 182 -16.70 -9.07 31.91
C LEU A 182 -15.36 -9.39 32.59
N LYS A 183 -15.39 -9.76 33.87
CA LYS A 183 -14.19 -10.16 34.64
C LYS A 183 -13.52 -11.41 34.07
N ASP A 184 -14.28 -12.38 33.60
CA ASP A 184 -13.74 -13.60 32.98
C ASP A 184 -13.00 -13.25 31.69
N PHE A 185 -13.57 -12.36 30.89
CA PHE A 185 -12.96 -11.90 29.65
C PHE A 185 -11.68 -11.08 29.89
N GLU A 186 -11.70 -10.17 30.86
CA GLU A 186 -10.50 -9.40 31.27
C GLU A 186 -9.39 -10.31 31.80
N LEU A 187 -9.75 -11.36 32.55
CA LEU A 187 -8.80 -12.36 33.04
C LEU A 187 -8.21 -13.15 31.87
N PHE A 188 -9.04 -13.57 30.91
CA PHE A 188 -8.60 -14.26 29.71
C PHE A 188 -7.64 -13.41 28.86
N GLN A 189 -7.95 -12.13 28.64
CA GLN A 189 -7.08 -11.21 27.89
C GLN A 189 -5.68 -11.10 28.50
N LYS A 190 -5.53 -11.23 29.83
CA LYS A 190 -4.22 -11.23 30.52
C LYS A 190 -3.39 -12.50 30.26
N THR A 191 -4.00 -13.56 29.73
CA THR A 191 -3.32 -14.83 29.42
C THR A 191 -2.80 -14.92 27.98
N MET A 192 -3.08 -13.92 27.14
CA MET A 192 -2.76 -13.89 25.72
C MET A 192 -1.47 -13.15 25.36
#